data_AF-A0A0V0GG17-F1
#
_entry.id   AF-A0A0V0GG17-F1
#
_cell.length_a   1.000
_cell.length_b   1.000
_cell.length_c   1.000
_cell.angle_alpha   90.00
_cell.angle_beta   90.00
_cell.angle_gamma   90.00
#
_symmetry.space_group_name_H-M   'P 1'
#
loop_
_entity.id
_entity.type
_entity.pdbx_description
1 polymer ?
#
loop_
_entity_poly.entity_id
_entity_poly.type
_entity_poly.pdbx_seq_one_letter_code
_entity_poly.pdbx_strand_id
1 'polypeptide(L)' 'MQMMYETIYKALQEVGLENTYEPQDYLIFFCLGNREVPENGIATVVKSSKPNTPQELTQKSRRFMIYVHYKRNDCRR' A
#
# COMPACT_ATOMS: atom_id res chain seq x y z
N MET A 1 12.91 -1.88 2.90
CA MET A 1 12.26 -1.44 4.16
C MET A 1 12.83 -2.14 5.39
N GLN A 2 13.28 -3.39 5.26
CA GLN A 2 13.91 -4.16 6.33
C GLN A 2 14.99 -3.40 7.11
N MET A 3 16.02 -2.86 6.44
CA MET A 3 17.09 -2.09 7.10
C MET A 3 16.60 -0.90 7.95
N MET A 4 15.53 -0.21 7.50
CA MET A 4 14.99 0.94 8.23
C MET A 4 14.32 0.50 9.53
N TYR A 5 13.49 -0.55 9.46
CA TYR A 5 12.86 -1.13 10.65
C TYR A 5 13.87 -1.73 11.62
N GLU A 6 14.90 -2.41 11.13
CA GLU A 6 16.00 -2.94 11.96
C GLU A 6 16.76 -1.83 12.70
N THR A 7 16.95 -0.67 12.05
CA THR A 7 17.62 0.48 12.67
C THR A 7 16.81 1.03 13.84
N ILE A 8 15.49 1.20 13.64
CA ILE A 8 14.59 1.67 14.70
C ILE A 8 14.56 0.65 15.85
N TYR A 9 14.47 -0.63 15.54
CA TYR A 9 14.44 -1.68 16.55
C TYR A 9 15.72 -1.73 17.40
N LYS A 10 16.89 -1.59 16.78
CA LYS A 10 18.17 -1.51 17.53
C LYS A 10 18.22 -0.30 18.45
N ALA A 11 17.75 0.86 17.97
CA ALA A 11 17.66 2.05 18.81
C ALA A 11 16.73 1.84 20.01
N LEU A 12 15.61 1.12 19.83
CA LEU A 12 14.70 0.75 20.92
C LEU A 12 15.37 -0.18 21.96
N GLN A 13 16.17 -1.15 21.51
CA GLN A 13 16.94 -2.02 22.41
C GLN A 13 18.00 -1.25 23.20
N GLU A 14 18.70 -0.31 22.58
CA GLU A 14 19.73 0.50 23.23
C GLU A 14 19.17 1.34 24.38
N VAL A 15 17.90 1.76 24.29
CA VAL A 15 17.20 2.53 25.33
C VAL A 15 16.32 1.67 26.25
N GLY A 16 16.28 0.35 26.03
CA GLY A 16 15.51 -0.61 26.85
C GLY A 16 13.98 -0.50 26.68
N LEU A 17 13.51 -0.02 25.52
CA LEU A 17 12.09 0.20 25.25
C LEU A 17 11.49 -0.81 24.25
N GLU A 18 12.24 -1.83 23.87
CA GLU A 18 11.86 -2.83 22.87
C GLU A 18 10.63 -3.68 23.25
N ASN A 19 10.24 -3.70 24.53
CA ASN A 19 9.03 -4.38 25.02
C ASN A 19 7.84 -3.44 25.20
N THR A 20 8.04 -2.12 25.05
CA THR A 20 7.01 -1.10 25.22
C THR A 20 6.54 -0.54 23.89
N TYR A 21 7.44 -0.38 22.92
CA TYR A 21 7.15 0.19 21.61
C TYR A 21 7.58 -0.75 20.49
N GLU A 22 6.85 -0.70 19.38
CA GLU A 22 7.19 -1.41 18.17
C GLU A 22 7.84 -0.46 17.15
N PRO A 23 8.73 -0.94 16.26
CA PRO A 23 9.29 -0.11 15.19
C PRO A 23 8.23 0.56 14.29
N GLN A 24 7.05 -0.05 14.16
CA GLN A 24 5.90 0.48 13.44
C GLN A 24 5.33 1.75 14.08
N ASP A 25 5.52 1.97 15.39
CA ASP A 25 5.08 3.20 16.06
C ASP A 25 5.84 4.44 15.55
N TYR A 26 7.02 4.24 14.96
CA TYR A 26 7.90 5.31 14.47
C TYR A 26 7.92 5.42 12.94
N LEU A 27 7.68 4.32 12.23
CA LEU A 27 7.73 4.27 10.78
C LEU A 27 6.65 3.36 10.22
N ILE A 28 5.75 3.93 9.41
CA ILE A 28 4.70 3.17 8.73
C ILE A 28 4.72 3.49 7.24
N PHE A 29 4.66 2.45 6.41
CA PHE A 29 4.49 2.58 4.97
C PHE A 29 3.04 2.29 4.59
N PHE A 30 2.44 3.21 3.83
CA PHE A 30 1.11 3.03 3.27
C PHE A 30 1.16 3.01 1.75
N CYS A 31 0.21 2.30 1.15
CA CYS A 31 -0.11 2.38 -0.26
C CYS A 31 -1.56 2.87 -0.44
N LEU A 32 -1.89 3.37 -1.63
CA LEU A 32 -3.24 3.82 -1.94
C LEU A 32 -3.94 2.79 -2.85
N GLY A 33 -5.20 2.50 -2.57
CA GLY A 33 -6.04 1.63 -3.38
C GLY A 33 -7.49 2.09 -3.32
N ASN A 34 -8.20 1.94 -4.42
CA ASN A 34 -9.63 2.24 -4.49
C ASN A 34 -10.46 0.97 -4.64
N ARG A 35 -11.70 1.01 -4.14
CA ARG A 35 -12.72 -0.01 -4.38
C ARG A 35 -14.04 0.65 -4.76
N GLU A 36 -14.61 0.24 -5.89
CA GLU A 36 -15.91 0.73 -6.34
C GLU A 36 -17.01 -0.31 -6.14
N VAL A 37 -18.19 0.15 -5.75
CA VAL A 37 -19.42 -0.64 -5.76
C VAL A 37 -20.00 -0.61 -7.18
N PRO A 38 -20.55 -1.71 -7.71
CA PRO A 38 -21.22 -1.69 -9.01
C PRO A 38 -22.38 -0.70 -8.98
N GLU A 39 -22.32 0.34 -9.81
CA GLU A 39 -23.44 1.26 -10.02
C GLU A 39 -24.42 0.66 -11.03
N ASN A 40 -25.71 0.74 -10.72
CA ASN A 40 -26.78 0.14 -11.51
C ASN A 40 -26.80 0.75 -12.93
N GLY A 41 -26.20 0.04 -13.90
CA GLY A 41 -26.32 0.37 -15.32
C GLY A 41 -25.02 0.70 -16.06
N ILE A 42 -23.88 0.86 -15.38
CA ILE A 42 -22.58 1.13 -16.04
C ILE A 42 -21.53 0.11 -15.60
N ALA A 43 -21.65 -1.11 -16.11
CA ALA A 43 -20.56 -2.08 -16.05
C ALA A 43 -20.47 -2.82 -17.39
N THR A 44 -19.89 -2.16 -18.39
CA THR A 44 -19.28 -2.87 -19.53
C THR A 44 -18.08 -3.64 -18.98
N VAL A 45 -18.34 -4.84 -18.44
CA VAL A 45 -17.31 -5.83 -18.18
C VAL A 45 -16.79 -6.24 -19.55
N VAL A 46 -15.68 -5.65 -19.98
CA VAL A 46 -14.93 -6.15 -21.13
C VAL A 46 -14.51 -7.57 -20.76
N LYS A 47 -15.17 -8.56 -21.36
CA LYS A 47 -14.89 -9.98 -21.09
C LYS A 47 -13.41 -10.22 -21.37
N SER A 48 -12.63 -10.49 -20.33
CA SER A 48 -11.30 -11.05 -20.46
C SER A 48 -11.40 -12.36 -21.25
N SER A 49 -10.63 -12.50 -22.32
CA SER A 49 -10.58 -13.73 -23.12
C SER A 49 -9.86 -14.88 -22.42
N LYS A 50 -9.10 -14.59 -21.35
CA LYS A 50 -8.33 -15.57 -20.59
C LYS A 50 -8.77 -15.61 -19.13
N PRO A 51 -9.17 -16.78 -18.62
CA PRO A 51 -9.54 -16.93 -17.22
C PRO A 51 -8.31 -16.80 -16.31
N ASN A 52 -8.53 -16.32 -15.09
CA ASN A 52 -7.56 -16.21 -13.99
C ASN A 52 -6.38 -15.25 -14.24
N THR A 53 -6.58 -14.23 -15.08
CA THR A 53 -5.59 -13.15 -15.25
C THR A 53 -5.74 -12.10 -14.15
N PRO A 54 -4.67 -11.41 -13.72
CA PRO A 54 -4.76 -10.30 -12.76
C PRO A 54 -5.79 -9.23 -13.18
N GLN A 55 -5.91 -8.97 -14.48
CA GLN A 55 -6.88 -8.05 -15.06
C GLN A 55 -8.32 -8.50 -14.80
N GLU A 56 -8.61 -9.79 -14.98
CA GLU A 56 -9.93 -10.34 -14.70
C GLU A 56 -10.23 -10.29 -13.19
N LEU A 57 -9.25 -10.60 -12.34
CA LEU A 57 -9.40 -10.58 -10.88
C LEU A 57 -9.66 -9.17 -10.34
N THR A 58 -8.99 -8.15 -10.88
CA THR A 58 -9.20 -6.75 -10.47
C THR A 58 -10.54 -6.22 -10.96
N GLN A 59 -10.97 -6.61 -12.17
CA GLN A 59 -12.32 -6.32 -12.67
C GLN A 59 -13.41 -6.98 -11.81
N LYS A 60 -13.23 -8.25 -11.41
CA LYS A 60 -14.19 -8.98 -10.56
C LYS A 60 -14.27 -8.40 -9.15
N SER A 61 -13.13 -8.10 -8.53
CA SER A 61 -13.08 -7.55 -7.17
C SER A 61 -13.43 -6.06 -7.09
N ARG A 62 -13.39 -5.36 -8.23
CA ARG A 62 -13.55 -3.90 -8.36
C ARG A 62 -12.56 -3.13 -7.48
N ARG A 63 -11.35 -3.68 -7.32
CA ARG A 63 -10.26 -3.10 -6.51
C ARG A 63 -9.04 -2.92 -7.37
N PHE A 64 -8.41 -1.75 -7.28
CA PHE A 64 -7.12 -1.52 -7.93
C PHE A 64 -6.27 -0.55 -7.13
N MET A 65 -4.95 -0.70 -7.24
CA MET A 65 -3.99 0.21 -6.63
C MET A 65 -4.09 1.58 -7.32
N ILE A 66 -4.17 2.64 -6.53
CA ILE A 66 -4.01 4.00 -7.05
C ILE A 66 -2.52 4.21 -7.27
N TYR A 67 -2.14 4.55 -8.51
CA TYR A 67 -0.75 4.80 -8.82
C TYR A 67 -0.29 6.12 -8.19
N VAL A 68 0.60 6.01 -7.20
CA VAL A 68 1.19 7.17 -6.52
C VAL A 68 2.30 7.76 -7.40
N HIS A 69 1.90 8.55 -8.40
CA HIS A 69 2.83 9.29 -9.26
C HIS A 69 3.23 10.62 -8.64
N TYR A 70 3.83 10.56 -7.47
CA TYR A 70 4.19 11.74 -6.71
C TYR A 70 5.67 11.73 -6.40
N LYS A 71 6.32 12.85 -6.71
CA LYS A 71 7.66 13.15 -6.26
C LYS A 71 7.63 14.52 -5.63
N ARG A 72 7.76 14.61 -4.30
CA ARG A 72 8.13 15.89 -3.70
C ARG A 72 9.55 16.21 -4.09
N ASN A 73 9.73 17.40 -4.63
CA ASN A 73 11.02 18.06 -4.54
C ASN A 73 11.09 18.68 -3.14
N ASP A 74 12.09 18.25 -2.36
CA ASP A 74 12.42 18.90 -1.11
C ASP A 74 12.97 20.29 -1.47
N CYS A 75 12.19 21.34 -1.22
CA CYS A 75 12.64 22.72 -1.39
C CYS A 75 13.39 23.13 -0.12
N ARG A 76 14.58 22.55 0.08
CA ARG A 76 15.56 23.11 1.01
C ARG A 76 16.28 24.25 0.30
N ARG A 77 15.96 25.48 0.69
CA ARG A 77 16.89 26.61 0.63
C ARG A 77 17.95 26.43 1.70
#